data_AF-A0A0C2F4S8-F1
#
_entry.id   AF-A0A0C2F4S8-F1
#
_cell.length_a   1.000
_cell.length_b   1.000
_cell.length_c   1.000
_cell.angle_alpha   90.00
_cell.angle_beta   90.00
_cell.angle_gamma   90.00
#
_symmetry.space_group_name_H-M   'P 1'
#
loop_
_entity.id
_entity.type
_entity.pdbx_description
1 polymer ?
#
loop_
_entity_poly.entity_id
_entity_poly.type
_entity_poly.pdbx_seq_one_letter_code
_entity_poly.pdbx_strand_id
1 'polypeptide(L)'
;VACCDCPATFVSHKAFVDHVINAHRVGGLVHRDFNDIGEYEEWFNSVQDVFSVTYVKRMGIKQGNDYQVLYLYCARSGGFRPKQVPGRDYFPEFTKRRLTRRPTKCGRNCAAFLRIIHWIDGRLTVIGCVEHTGHRMGTALLRLSVNER
;
A
#
# COMPACT_ATOMS: atom_id res chain seq x y z
N VAL A 1 -1.66 9.51 -11.48
CA VAL A 1 -1.62 9.35 -10.00
C VAL A 1 -1.29 10.70 -9.39
N ALA A 2 -2.09 11.22 -8.47
CA ALA A 2 -1.86 12.54 -7.86
C ALA A 2 -1.23 12.39 -6.47
N CYS A 3 -0.31 13.30 -6.11
CA CYS A 3 0.20 13.39 -4.75
C CYS A 3 -0.83 14.05 -3.82
N CYS A 4 -0.78 13.70 -2.54
CA CYS A 4 -1.62 14.28 -1.50
C CYS A 4 -0.97 15.48 -0.81
N ASP A 5 0.36 15.46 -0.75
CA ASP A 5 1.17 16.42 0.01
C ASP A 5 1.64 17.60 -0.87
N CYS A 6 1.44 17.51 -2.19
CA CYS A 6 1.78 18.58 -3.14
C CYS A 6 0.88 18.53 -4.40
N PRO A 7 0.87 19.58 -5.25
CA PRO A 7 0.02 19.63 -6.44
C PRO A 7 0.51 18.74 -7.60
N ALA A 8 1.55 17.93 -7.42
CA ALA A 8 2.15 17.13 -8.48
C ALA A 8 1.24 15.97 -8.95
N THR A 9 1.29 15.69 -10.25
CA THR A 9 0.57 14.57 -10.87
C THR A 9 1.51 13.76 -11.78
N PHE A 10 1.33 12.45 -11.78
CA PHE A 10 2.24 11.49 -12.40
C PHE A 10 1.51 10.56 -13.37
N VAL A 11 2.17 10.22 -14.46
CA VAL A 11 1.65 9.31 -15.49
C VAL A 11 1.63 7.85 -15.06
N SER A 12 2.48 7.45 -14.09
CA SER A 12 2.60 6.07 -13.61
C SER A 12 2.69 5.99 -12.08
N HIS A 13 2.38 4.81 -11.51
CA HIS A 13 2.54 4.57 -10.07
C HIS A 13 4.02 4.61 -9.66
N LYS A 14 4.94 4.08 -10.49
CA LYS A 14 6.39 4.20 -10.26
C LYS A 14 6.84 5.65 -10.13
N ALA A 15 6.43 6.53 -11.06
CA ALA A 15 6.81 7.94 -11.03
C ALA A 15 6.23 8.66 -9.80
N PHE A 16 5.02 8.29 -9.39
CA PHE A 16 4.43 8.77 -8.14
C PHE A 16 5.21 8.32 -6.90
N VAL A 17 5.56 7.04 -6.81
CA VAL A 17 6.32 6.51 -5.67
C VAL A 17 7.69 7.16 -5.58
N ASP A 18 8.40 7.26 -6.71
CA ASP A 18 9.71 7.92 -6.80
C ASP A 18 9.65 9.38 -6.30
N HIS A 19 8.64 10.14 -6.76
CA HIS A 19 8.43 11.49 -6.27
C HIS A 19 8.18 11.55 -4.77
N VAL A 20 7.33 10.67 -4.24
CA VAL A 20 7.00 10.65 -2.81
C VAL A 20 8.24 10.37 -1.96
N ILE A 21 9.07 9.41 -2.38
CA ILE A 21 10.34 9.10 -1.72
C ILE A 21 11.30 10.28 -1.78
N ASN A 22 11.51 10.87 -2.94
CA ASN A 22 12.54 11.90 -3.15
C ASN A 22 12.11 13.29 -2.65
N ALA A 23 10.88 13.70 -2.90
CA ALA A 23 10.38 15.05 -2.60
C ALA A 23 9.80 15.18 -1.19
N HIS A 24 9.14 14.13 -0.69
CA HIS A 24 8.53 14.13 0.64
C HIS A 24 9.37 13.39 1.69
N ARG A 25 10.51 12.82 1.30
CA ARG A 25 11.45 12.09 2.19
C ARG A 25 10.76 11.02 3.04
N VAL A 26 9.78 10.35 2.45
CA VAL A 26 9.07 9.26 3.10
C VAL A 26 10.04 8.12 3.38
N GLY A 27 10.01 7.61 4.60
CA GLY A 27 10.82 6.48 5.04
C GLY A 27 10.33 5.14 4.48
N GLY A 28 10.92 4.05 4.99
CA GLY A 28 10.40 2.70 4.72
C GLY A 28 10.80 2.11 3.36
N LEU A 29 11.85 2.62 2.71
CA LEU A 29 12.47 1.90 1.61
C LEU A 29 13.09 0.59 2.13
N VAL A 30 12.77 -0.51 1.47
CA VAL A 30 13.33 -1.82 1.78
C VAL A 30 14.03 -2.39 0.56
N HIS A 31 15.22 -2.93 0.81
CA HIS A 31 15.94 -3.81 -0.10
C HIS A 31 16.51 -4.93 0.78
N ARG A 32 15.95 -6.12 0.64
CA ARG A 32 16.40 -7.29 1.39
C ARG A 32 16.45 -8.52 0.51
N ASP A 33 17.47 -9.32 0.75
CA ASP A 33 17.63 -10.63 0.16
C ASP A 33 17.37 -11.70 1.23
N PHE A 34 16.69 -12.76 0.82
CA PHE A 34 16.36 -13.92 1.64
C PHE A 34 16.86 -15.17 0.92
N ASN A 35 17.42 -16.10 1.67
CA ASN A 35 17.88 -17.38 1.13
C ASN A 35 16.79 -18.46 1.23
N ASP A 36 15.82 -18.25 2.11
CA ASP A 36 14.70 -19.15 2.37
C ASP A 36 13.35 -18.42 2.32
N ILE A 37 12.31 -19.16 1.93
CA ILE A 37 10.94 -18.64 1.85
C ILE A 37 10.34 -18.38 3.24
N GLY A 38 10.68 -19.20 4.24
CA GLY A 38 10.23 -19.03 5.62
C GLY A 38 10.74 -17.72 6.22
N GLU A 39 12.02 -17.40 6.05
CA GLU A 39 12.59 -16.11 6.47
C GLU A 39 11.85 -14.92 5.83
N TYR A 40 11.55 -15.04 4.54
CA TYR A 40 10.77 -14.04 3.82
C TYR A 40 9.35 -13.91 4.40
N GLU A 41 8.65 -15.02 4.68
CA GLU A 41 7.29 -15.01 5.22
C GLU A 41 7.24 -14.41 6.62
N GLU A 42 8.17 -14.74 7.50
CA GLU A 42 8.26 -14.16 8.85
C GLU A 42 8.48 -12.65 8.78
N TRP A 43 9.44 -12.21 7.96
CA TRP A 43 9.70 -10.79 7.74
C TRP A 43 8.48 -10.09 7.13
N PHE A 44 7.85 -10.69 6.13
CA PHE A 44 6.70 -10.13 5.43
C PHE A 44 5.50 -9.96 6.37
N ASN A 45 5.21 -10.97 7.21
CA ASN A 45 4.16 -10.87 8.23
C ASN A 45 4.48 -9.80 9.26
N SER A 46 5.72 -9.71 9.74
CA SER A 46 6.16 -8.66 10.65
C SER A 46 6.00 -7.26 10.05
N VAL A 47 6.37 -7.08 8.78
CA VAL A 47 6.19 -5.81 8.06
C VAL A 47 4.72 -5.42 7.97
N GLN A 48 3.83 -6.38 7.66
CA GLN A 48 2.41 -6.09 7.57
C GLN A 48 1.82 -5.63 8.91
N ASP A 49 2.26 -6.22 10.01
CA ASP A 49 1.84 -5.86 11.37
C ASP A 49 2.38 -4.48 11.79
N VAL A 50 3.72 -4.32 11.78
CA VAL A 50 4.43 -3.11 12.24
C VAL A 50 3.98 -1.87 11.46
N PHE A 51 3.87 -1.98 10.14
CA PHE A 51 3.47 -0.85 9.29
C PHE A 51 1.96 -0.80 9.04
N SER A 52 1.19 -1.75 9.61
CA SER A 52 -0.26 -1.87 9.41
C SER A 52 -0.64 -1.85 7.92
N VAL A 53 0.16 -2.48 7.06
CA VAL A 53 -0.06 -2.58 5.61
C VAL A 53 -0.55 -3.97 5.27
N THR A 54 -1.69 -4.06 4.59
CA THR A 54 -2.10 -5.30 3.93
C THR A 54 -1.69 -5.23 2.46
N TYR A 55 -0.84 -6.14 2.02
CA TYR A 55 -0.42 -6.25 0.63
C TYR A 55 -1.33 -7.19 -0.17
N VAL A 56 -1.65 -6.81 -1.41
CA VAL A 56 -2.41 -7.64 -2.34
C VAL A 56 -1.72 -7.72 -3.69
N LYS A 57 -1.78 -8.91 -4.29
CA LYS A 57 -1.35 -9.15 -5.66
C LYS A 57 -2.38 -8.58 -6.62
N ARG A 58 -1.95 -7.64 -7.47
CA ARG A 58 -2.81 -7.04 -8.52
C ARG A 58 -2.42 -7.37 -9.93
N MET A 59 -1.21 -7.89 -10.11
CA MET A 59 -0.67 -8.28 -11.41
C MET A 59 -0.34 -9.77 -11.39
N GLY A 60 -0.35 -10.36 -12.58
CA GLY A 60 0.21 -11.69 -12.79
C GLY A 60 1.70 -11.71 -12.44
N ILE A 61 2.21 -12.92 -12.17
CA ILE A 61 3.65 -13.13 -12.02
C ILE A 61 4.29 -12.93 -13.39
N LYS A 62 5.33 -12.11 -13.46
CA LYS A 62 6.13 -11.95 -14.68
C LYS A 62 7.28 -12.94 -14.62
N GLN A 63 7.33 -13.88 -15.57
CA GLN A 63 8.47 -14.78 -15.72
C GLN A 63 9.54 -14.12 -16.60
N GLY A 64 10.77 -14.13 -16.12
CA GLY A 64 11.99 -14.01 -16.92
C GLY A 64 12.67 -15.38 -17.02
N ASN A 65 13.79 -15.45 -17.74
CA ASN A 65 14.52 -16.71 -17.94
C ASN A 65 15.05 -17.29 -16.63
N ASP A 66 15.58 -16.44 -15.74
CA ASP A 66 16.28 -16.85 -14.51
C ASP A 66 15.57 -16.39 -13.23
N TYR A 67 14.40 -15.75 -13.35
CA TYR A 67 13.67 -15.23 -12.19
C TYR A 67 12.18 -15.03 -12.48
N GLN A 68 11.38 -14.99 -11.41
CA GLN A 68 9.97 -14.63 -11.42
C GLN A 68 9.74 -13.37 -10.60
N VAL A 69 8.97 -12.41 -11.12
CA VAL A 69 8.67 -11.15 -10.42
C VAL A 69 7.21 -11.09 -10.04
N LEU A 70 6.96 -10.85 -8.76
CA LEU A 70 5.67 -10.59 -8.18
C LEU A 70 5.60 -9.15 -7.69
N TYR A 71 4.53 -8.45 -8.03
CA TYR A 71 4.27 -7.10 -7.53
C TYR A 71 3.08 -7.12 -6.57
N LEU A 72 3.35 -6.63 -5.37
CA LEU A 72 2.36 -6.43 -4.32
C LEU A 72 2.15 -4.95 -4.07
N TYR A 73 0.91 -4.58 -3.79
CA TYR A 73 0.52 -3.20 -3.51
C TYR A 73 -0.36 -3.16 -2.28
N CYS A 74 -0.38 -2.04 -1.58
CA CYS A 74 -1.35 -1.84 -0.50
C CYS A 74 -2.79 -2.09 -0.97
N ALA A 75 -3.55 -2.88 -0.21
CA ALA A 75 -4.94 -3.23 -0.47
C ALA A 75 -5.85 -2.00 -0.68
N ARG A 76 -5.56 -0.91 0.04
CA ARG A 76 -6.33 0.34 -0.01
C ARG A 76 -5.97 1.22 -1.21
N SER A 77 -4.84 0.97 -1.87
CA SER A 77 -4.45 1.66 -3.11
C SER A 77 -5.47 1.35 -4.23
N GLY A 78 -5.66 2.22 -5.23
CA GLY A 78 -6.62 2.07 -6.32
C GLY A 78 -8.11 1.96 -5.96
N GLY A 79 -8.52 2.10 -4.69
CA GLY A 79 -9.94 2.00 -4.30
C GLY A 79 -10.56 0.61 -4.50
N PHE A 80 -9.80 -0.45 -4.18
CA PHE A 80 -10.34 -1.81 -4.20
C PHE A 80 -11.56 -1.90 -3.28
N ARG A 81 -12.72 -2.14 -3.87
CA ARG A 81 -13.93 -2.50 -3.12
C ARG A 81 -13.91 -4.02 -3.00
N PRO A 82 -13.89 -4.60 -1.79
CA PRO A 82 -14.14 -6.02 -1.66
C PRO A 82 -15.47 -6.35 -2.36
N LYS A 83 -15.52 -7.46 -3.12
CA LYS A 83 -16.77 -7.95 -3.69
C LYS A 83 -17.79 -8.05 -2.55
N GLN A 84 -18.92 -7.36 -2.70
CA GLN A 84 -19.99 -7.38 -1.70
C GLN A 84 -20.35 -8.84 -1.38
N VAL A 85 -20.17 -9.24 -0.14
CA VAL A 85 -20.75 -10.49 0.36
C VAL A 85 -22.23 -10.18 0.61
N PRO A 86 -23.18 -10.84 -0.06
CA PRO A 86 -24.60 -10.58 0.18
C PRO A 86 -24.93 -10.91 1.64
N GLY A 87 -25.46 -9.93 2.38
CA GLY A 87 -25.87 -10.10 3.78
C GLY A 87 -25.00 -9.43 4.84
N ARG A 88 -23.90 -8.75 4.48
CA ARG A 88 -23.28 -7.74 5.38
C ARG A 88 -23.59 -6.35 4.86
N ASP A 89 -24.41 -5.61 5.60
CA ASP A 89 -24.53 -4.17 5.44
C ASP A 89 -23.15 -3.52 5.56
N TYR A 90 -22.57 -3.20 4.41
CA TYR A 90 -21.41 -2.33 4.34
C TYR A 90 -21.90 -0.96 4.80
N PHE A 91 -21.66 -0.60 6.06
CA PHE A 91 -21.80 0.77 6.51
C PHE A 91 -20.66 1.57 5.86
N PRO A 92 -20.94 2.47 4.91
CA PRO A 92 -19.93 3.43 4.50
C PRO A 92 -19.76 4.39 5.68
N GLU A 93 -18.79 4.13 6.57
CA GLU A 93 -18.33 5.10 7.59
C GLU A 93 -17.66 6.35 6.97
N PHE A 94 -17.93 6.60 5.70
CA PHE A 94 -17.79 7.90 5.05
C PHE A 94 -19.18 8.37 4.64
N THR A 95 -20.03 8.67 5.64
CA THR A 95 -21.19 9.52 5.41
C THR A 95 -20.68 10.79 4.74
N LYS A 96 -21.09 10.92 3.48
CA LYS A 96 -20.81 12.04 2.60
C LYS A 96 -21.32 13.32 3.29
N ARG A 97 -20.48 14.01 4.07
CA ARG A 97 -20.64 15.44 4.22
C ARG A 97 -20.40 16.03 2.84
N ARG A 98 -21.50 16.46 2.21
CA ARG A 98 -21.58 17.08 0.90
C ARG A 98 -20.85 18.43 0.94
N LEU A 99 -19.52 18.39 1.02
CA LEU A 99 -18.67 19.56 0.86
C LEU A 99 -18.72 19.95 -0.62
N THR A 100 -19.29 21.12 -0.87
CA THR A 100 -19.54 21.76 -2.17
C THR A 100 -18.27 22.22 -2.90
N ARG A 101 -17.09 21.74 -2.50
CA ARG A 101 -15.83 21.87 -3.24
C ARG A 101 -15.33 20.48 -3.48
N ARG A 102 -15.34 19.99 -4.73
CA ARG A 102 -14.72 18.71 -5.11
C ARG A 102 -13.24 18.79 -4.74
N PRO A 103 -12.78 18.15 -3.65
CA PRO A 103 -11.35 18.03 -3.43
C PRO A 103 -10.89 17.05 -4.50
N THR A 104 -9.87 17.41 -5.28
CA THR A 104 -9.10 16.47 -6.09
C THR A 104 -8.89 15.22 -5.23
N LYS A 105 -9.36 14.06 -5.69
CA LYS A 105 -9.49 12.82 -4.88
C LYS A 105 -8.12 12.27 -4.46
N CYS A 106 -7.41 13.00 -3.61
CA CYS A 106 -6.28 12.53 -2.80
C CYS A 106 -6.83 11.46 -1.85
N GLY A 107 -6.07 10.38 -1.66
CA GLY A 107 -6.50 9.26 -0.80
C GLY A 107 -6.84 7.95 -1.51
N ARG A 108 -6.60 7.83 -2.82
CA ARG A 108 -6.83 6.57 -3.54
C ARG A 108 -5.57 5.79 -3.85
N ASN A 109 -4.38 6.39 -3.81
CA ASN A 109 -3.16 5.72 -4.24
C ASN A 109 -2.16 5.72 -3.09
N CYS A 110 -1.74 4.52 -2.70
CA CYS A 110 -0.72 4.35 -1.68
C CYS A 110 0.63 4.12 -2.34
N ALA A 111 1.69 4.70 -1.79
CA ALA A 111 3.06 4.51 -2.22
C ALA A 111 3.63 3.16 -1.77
N ALA A 112 3.03 2.51 -0.75
CA ALA A 112 3.45 1.19 -0.29
C ALA A 112 3.29 0.14 -1.40
N PHE A 113 4.42 -0.45 -1.78
CA PHE A 113 4.52 -1.49 -2.80
C PHE A 113 5.71 -2.39 -2.50
N LEU A 114 5.63 -3.65 -2.91
CA LEU A 114 6.76 -4.58 -2.85
C LEU A 114 6.92 -5.25 -4.21
N ARG A 115 8.15 -5.29 -4.68
CA ARG A 115 8.60 -6.09 -5.81
C ARG A 115 9.39 -7.25 -5.26
N ILE A 116 8.85 -8.45 -5.40
CA ILE A 116 9.47 -9.70 -4.97
C ILE A 116 10.03 -10.37 -6.22
N ILE A 117 11.33 -10.65 -6.22
CA ILE A 117 12.03 -11.40 -7.26
C ILE A 117 12.34 -12.76 -6.66
N HIS A 118 11.83 -13.82 -7.28
CA HIS A 118 12.15 -15.19 -6.94
C HIS A 118 13.12 -15.73 -7.99
N TRP A 119 14.35 -16.00 -7.60
CA TRP A 119 15.39 -16.49 -8.48
C TRP A 119 15.28 -18.00 -8.66
N ILE A 120 15.79 -18.52 -9.78
CA ILE A 120 15.78 -19.97 -10.05
C ILE A 120 16.61 -20.78 -9.04
N ASP A 121 17.58 -20.16 -8.38
CA ASP A 121 18.40 -20.78 -7.33
C ASP A 121 17.69 -20.85 -5.96
N GLY A 122 16.46 -20.34 -5.85
CA GLY A 122 15.64 -20.38 -4.65
C GLY A 122 15.73 -19.12 -3.78
N ARG A 123 16.66 -18.19 -4.07
CA ARG A 123 16.74 -16.91 -3.36
C ARG A 123 15.55 -15.99 -3.69
N LEU A 124 15.25 -15.10 -2.76
CA LEU A 124 14.21 -14.09 -2.87
C LEU A 124 14.80 -12.70 -2.62
N THR A 125 14.59 -11.77 -3.55
CA THR A 125 14.96 -10.36 -3.35
C THR A 125 13.69 -9.52 -3.28
N VAL A 126 13.53 -8.77 -2.20
CA VAL A 126 12.39 -7.87 -1.99
C VAL A 126 12.85 -6.43 -2.03
N ILE A 127 12.25 -5.64 -2.92
CA ILE A 127 12.53 -4.22 -3.10
C ILE A 127 11.23 -3.44 -3.08
N GLY A 128 11.14 -2.37 -2.30
CA GLY A 128 9.95 -1.53 -2.32
C GLY A 128 9.85 -0.52 -1.19
N CYS A 129 8.62 -0.12 -0.90
CA CYS A 129 8.27 0.78 0.20
C CYS A 129 7.24 0.13 1.12
N VAL A 130 7.53 0.11 2.42
CA VAL A 130 6.68 -0.48 3.46
C VAL A 130 5.80 0.50 4.22
N GLU A 131 6.00 1.79 4.03
CA GLU A 131 5.21 2.81 4.72
C GLU A 131 4.01 3.29 3.89
N HIS A 132 2.88 3.54 4.54
CA HIS A 132 1.73 4.12 3.87
C HIS A 132 1.99 5.59 3.54
N THR A 133 1.88 5.94 2.26
CA THR A 133 1.92 7.35 1.85
C THR A 133 0.98 7.61 0.68
N GLY A 134 0.36 8.79 0.62
CA GLY A 134 -0.59 9.16 -0.44
C GLY A 134 -2.03 8.71 -0.22
N HIS A 135 -2.32 8.02 0.89
CA HIS A 135 -3.68 7.85 1.39
C HIS A 135 -3.79 8.08 2.89
N ARG A 136 -4.93 8.63 3.32
CA ARG A 136 -5.23 8.74 4.74
C ARG A 136 -5.47 7.34 5.28
N MET A 137 -4.64 6.89 6.21
CA MET A 137 -5.08 5.87 7.14
C MET A 137 -6.32 6.43 7.81
N GLY A 138 -7.45 5.73 7.67
CA GLY A 138 -8.63 6.12 8.41
C GLY A 138 -8.20 6.22 9.87
N THR A 139 -8.45 7.35 10.52
CA THR A 139 -8.40 7.40 11.97
C THR A 139 -9.24 6.23 12.43
N ALA A 140 -8.60 5.17 12.93
CA ALA A 140 -9.30 4.26 13.82
C ALA A 140 -9.94 5.22 14.83
N LEU A 141 -11.27 5.27 14.85
CA LEU A 141 -11.99 6.13 15.76
C LEU A 141 -11.46 5.79 17.15
N LEU A 142 -10.54 6.61 17.66
CA LEU A 142 -10.20 6.64 19.07
C LEU A 142 -11.51 7.04 19.70
N ARG A 143 -12.26 6.04 20.13
CA ARG A 143 -13.50 6.23 20.85
C ARG A 143 -13.07 6.81 22.19
N LEU A 144 -13.01 8.14 22.27
CA LEU A 144 -12.80 8.85 23.52
C LEU A 144 -13.80 8.27 24.52
N SER A 145 -13.26 7.75 25.62
CA SER A 145 -14.09 7.21 26.69
C SER A 145 -14.88 8.38 27.30
N VAL A 146 -16.09 8.08 27.79
CA VAL A 146 -17.10 9.07 28.24
C VAL A 146 -16.62 9.95 29.41
N ASN A 147 -15.42 9.69 29.96
CA ASN A 147 -14.93 10.27 31.21
C ASN A 147 -14.10 11.56 31.09
N GLU A 148 -13.99 12.17 29.90
CA GLU A 148 -13.26 13.43 29.72
C GLU A 148 -14.19 14.58 29.29
N ARG A 149 -15.25 14.84 30.08
CA ARG A 149 -16.13 15.99 29.89
C ARG A 149 -16.08 16.96 31.06
#